data_AF-A0A8T4J9G4-F1
#
_entry.id   AF-A0A8T4J9G4-F1
#
_cell.length_a   1.000
_cell.length_b   1.000
_cell.length_c   1.000
_cell.angle_alpha   90.00
_cell.angle_beta   90.00
_cell.angle_gamma   90.00
#
_symmetry.space_group_name_H-M   'P 1'
#
loop_
_entity.id
_entity.type
_entity.pdbx_description
1 polymer ?
#
loop_
_entity_poly.entity_id
_entity_poly.type
_entity_poly.pdbx_seq_one_letter_code
_entity_poly.pdbx_strand_id
1 'polypeptide(L)'
;MTIAVNNIRLVVIFALLSFLFGSGAIFIMAWNATVVGTAVGLLIRQIQQKGASLPVALLKGLPLGTSYYILHLIPEIVSYFLAAIAGALISSAMTRYDKSSDKARKLFIIAGGLLLVAVIIILLAAAIEINISHMIQLRVQA
;
A
#
# COMPACT_ATOMS: atom_id res chain seq x y z
N MET A 1 -8.26 -8.35 -13.77
CA MET A 1 -7.17 -8.90 -12.92
C MET A 1 -7.62 -8.80 -11.48
N THR A 2 -7.44 -9.84 -10.67
CA THR A 2 -7.83 -9.83 -9.24
C THR A 2 -7.00 -8.80 -8.48
N ILE A 3 -7.65 -8.00 -7.63
CA ILE A 3 -7.05 -6.96 -6.78
C ILE A 3 -5.79 -7.46 -6.05
N ALA A 4 -5.86 -8.67 -5.49
CA ALA A 4 -4.72 -9.32 -4.82
C ALA A 4 -3.46 -9.46 -5.69
N VAL A 5 -3.60 -9.72 -7.00
CA VAL A 5 -2.45 -9.86 -7.91
C VAL A 5 -1.76 -8.52 -8.14
N ASN A 6 -2.52 -7.42 -8.14
CA ASN A 6 -1.93 -6.08 -8.25
C ASN A 6 -1.14 -5.74 -6.98
N ASN A 7 -1.71 -6.00 -5.81
CA ASN A 7 -1.08 -5.68 -4.53
C ASN A 7 0.17 -6.53 -4.27
N ILE A 8 0.19 -7.80 -4.68
CA ILE A 8 1.41 -8.64 -4.64
C ILE A 8 2.49 -8.11 -5.58
N ARG A 9 2.13 -7.65 -6.79
CA ARG A 9 3.11 -7.03 -7.71
C ARG A 9 3.74 -5.79 -7.09
N LEU A 10 2.96 -4.97 -6.39
CA LEU A 10 3.46 -3.83 -5.64
C LEU A 10 4.46 -4.27 -4.57
N VAL A 11 4.15 -5.26 -3.73
CA VAL A 11 5.11 -5.80 -2.73
C VAL A 11 6.46 -6.16 -3.37
N VAL A 12 6.44 -6.84 -4.52
CA VAL A 12 7.67 -7.20 -5.25
C VAL A 12 8.43 -5.98 -5.75
N ILE A 13 7.73 -5.01 -6.37
CA ILE A 13 8.33 -3.77 -6.86
C ILE A 13 8.96 -2.97 -5.72
N PHE A 14 8.30 -2.93 -4.57
CA PHE A 14 8.79 -2.26 -3.36
C PHE A 14 10.06 -2.88 -2.81
N ALA A 15 10.09 -4.21 -2.69
CA ALA A 15 11.28 -4.94 -2.26
C ALA A 15 12.44 -4.74 -3.24
N LEU A 16 12.19 -4.80 -4.55
CA LEU A 16 13.20 -4.61 -5.59
C LEU A 16 13.75 -3.18 -5.63
N LEU A 17 12.88 -2.16 -5.60
CA LEU A 17 13.31 -0.76 -5.60
C LEU A 17 14.06 -0.39 -4.33
N SER A 18 13.64 -0.92 -3.17
CA SER A 18 14.39 -0.71 -1.93
C SER A 18 15.71 -1.47 -1.92
N PHE A 19 15.77 -2.64 -2.53
CA PHE A 19 17.02 -3.35 -2.75
C PHE A 19 18.01 -2.55 -3.61
N LEU A 20 17.53 -1.95 -4.71
CA LEU A 20 18.38 -1.19 -5.65
C LEU A 20 18.75 0.21 -5.14
N PHE A 21 17.81 0.92 -4.52
CA PHE A 21 17.93 2.34 -4.22
C PHE A 21 17.72 2.69 -2.73
N GLY A 22 17.56 1.70 -1.84
CA GLY A 22 17.31 1.91 -0.41
C GLY A 22 15.93 2.54 -0.16
N SER A 23 15.86 3.87 -0.13
CA SER A 23 14.61 4.62 0.11
C SER A 23 13.69 4.71 -1.13
N GLY A 24 14.09 4.16 -2.28
CA GLY A 24 13.34 4.26 -3.55
C GLY A 24 11.89 3.77 -3.50
N ALA A 25 11.56 2.89 -2.55
CA ALA A 25 10.18 2.46 -2.29
C ALA A 25 9.23 3.60 -1.87
N ILE A 26 9.74 4.70 -1.30
CA ILE A 26 8.93 5.85 -0.87
C ILE A 26 8.25 6.53 -2.06
N PHE A 27 8.91 6.57 -3.22
CA PHE A 27 8.32 7.14 -4.44
C PHE A 27 7.05 6.39 -4.86
N ILE A 28 7.07 5.04 -4.79
CA ILE A 28 5.90 4.23 -5.13
C ILE A 28 4.79 4.37 -4.07
N MET A 29 5.12 4.55 -2.78
CA MET A 29 4.11 4.88 -1.77
C MET A 29 3.41 6.20 -2.07
N ALA A 30 4.19 7.24 -2.38
CA ALA A 30 3.66 8.54 -2.72
C ALA A 30 2.77 8.46 -3.98
N TRP A 31 3.19 7.69 -4.99
CA TRP A 31 2.37 7.43 -6.17
C TRP A 31 1.05 6.74 -5.80
N ASN A 32 1.08 5.68 -4.98
CA ASN A 32 -0.15 4.99 -4.59
C ASN A 32 -1.10 5.94 -3.82
N ALA A 33 -0.55 6.79 -2.95
CA ALA A 33 -1.32 7.79 -2.23
C ALA A 33 -1.99 8.83 -3.15
N THR A 34 -1.35 9.25 -4.26
CA THR A 34 -1.99 10.20 -5.20
C THR A 34 -3.14 9.57 -5.97
N VAL A 35 -3.07 8.26 -6.27
CA VAL A 35 -4.18 7.51 -6.89
C VAL A 35 -5.40 7.51 -5.97
N VAL A 36 -5.21 7.22 -4.68
CA VAL A 36 -6.29 7.29 -3.67
C VAL A 36 -6.83 8.71 -3.52
N GLY A 37 -5.95 9.71 -3.44
CA GLY A 37 -6.35 11.12 -3.37
C GLY A 37 -7.19 11.56 -4.57
N THR A 38 -6.84 11.10 -5.77
CA THR A 38 -7.61 11.34 -7.00
C THR A 38 -8.99 10.69 -6.90
N ALA A 39 -9.08 9.47 -6.38
CA ALA A 39 -10.35 8.77 -6.20
C ALA A 39 -11.28 9.48 -5.20
N VAL A 40 -10.74 10.00 -4.10
CA VAL A 40 -11.49 10.84 -3.14
C VAL A 40 -11.96 12.15 -3.80
N GLY A 41 -11.09 12.78 -4.61
CA GLY A 41 -11.45 13.98 -5.39
C GLY A 41 -12.60 13.74 -6.37
N LEU A 42 -12.60 12.59 -7.06
CA LEU A 42 -13.69 12.20 -7.96
C LEU A 42 -15.00 11.99 -7.20
N LEU A 43 -14.97 11.42 -6.00
CA LEU A 43 -16.14 11.26 -5.14
C LEU A 43 -16.72 12.61 -4.70
N ILE A 44 -15.87 13.57 -4.32
CA ILE A 44 -16.31 14.95 -4.00
C ILE A 44 -16.99 15.59 -5.22
N ARG A 45 -16.40 15.43 -6.42
CA ARG A 45 -16.98 15.94 -7.67
C ARG A 45 -18.34 15.31 -7.98
N GLN A 46 -18.53 14.01 -7.71
CA GLN A 46 -19.82 13.34 -7.87
C GLN A 46 -20.89 13.90 -6.93
N ILE A 47 -20.54 14.17 -5.66
CA ILE A 47 -21.46 14.78 -4.69
C ILE A 47 -21.86 16.20 -5.14
N GLN A 48 -20.92 16.97 -5.68
CA GLN A 48 -21.20 18.30 -6.24
C GLN A 48 -22.14 18.22 -7.45
N GLN A 49 -21.93 17.25 -8.36
CA GLN A 49 -22.80 17.02 -9.52
C GLN A 49 -24.23 16.60 -9.14
N LYS A 50 -24.40 15.93 -7.99
CA LYS A 50 -25.72 15.61 -7.40
C LYS A 50 -26.43 16.84 -6.78
N GLY A 51 -25.85 18.05 -6.88
CA GLY A 51 -26.49 19.31 -6.46
C GLY A 51 -25.96 19.93 -5.16
N ALA A 52 -24.93 19.35 -4.54
CA ALA A 52 -24.31 19.95 -3.36
C ALA A 52 -23.38 21.13 -3.74
N SER A 53 -23.37 22.19 -2.92
CA SER A 53 -22.34 23.24 -3.03
C SER A 53 -20.96 22.69 -2.67
N LEU A 54 -19.89 23.31 -3.18
CA LEU A 54 -18.51 22.86 -2.95
C LEU A 54 -18.17 22.67 -1.45
N PRO A 55 -18.53 23.58 -0.52
CA PRO A 55 -18.27 23.37 0.91
C PRO A 55 -18.97 22.13 1.46
N VAL A 56 -20.22 21.88 1.06
CA VAL A 56 -21.01 20.72 1.50
C VAL A 56 -20.45 19.43 0.89
N ALA A 57 -20.04 19.46 -0.38
CA ALA A 57 -19.41 18.33 -1.05
C ALA A 57 -18.07 17.95 -0.41
N LEU A 58 -17.26 18.92 0.01
CA LEU A 58 -16.03 18.68 0.76
C LEU A 58 -16.30 18.10 2.15
N LEU A 59 -17.22 18.70 2.91
CA LEU A 59 -17.58 18.25 4.26
C LEU A 59 -18.12 16.82 4.29
N LYS A 60 -18.84 16.40 3.24
CA LYS A 60 -19.34 15.02 3.10
C LYS A 60 -18.30 14.11 2.48
N GLY A 61 -17.69 14.52 1.37
CA GLY A 61 -16.86 13.67 0.52
C GLY A 61 -15.49 13.34 1.12
N LEU A 62 -14.85 14.26 1.85
CA LEU A 62 -13.56 13.98 2.48
C LEU A 62 -13.66 12.87 3.53
N PRO A 63 -14.54 12.96 4.56
CA PRO A 63 -14.67 11.88 5.54
C PRO A 63 -15.12 10.56 4.91
N LEU A 64 -16.10 10.59 4.00
CA LEU A 64 -16.62 9.39 3.32
C LEU A 64 -15.56 8.69 2.48
N GLY A 65 -14.90 9.44 1.59
CA GLY A 65 -13.86 8.87 0.73
C GLY A 65 -12.66 8.39 1.53
N THR A 66 -12.23 9.15 2.54
CA THR A 66 -11.05 8.78 3.33
C THR A 66 -11.30 7.56 4.21
N SER A 67 -12.45 7.49 4.90
CA SER A 67 -12.83 6.33 5.71
C SER A 67 -13.00 5.05 4.89
N TYR A 68 -13.49 5.17 3.66
CA TYR A 68 -13.59 4.07 2.71
C TYR A 68 -12.23 3.43 2.38
N TYR A 69 -11.23 4.24 2.05
CA TYR A 69 -9.92 3.76 1.63
C TYR A 69 -9.04 3.36 2.82
N ILE A 70 -9.11 4.07 3.95
CA ILE A 70 -8.24 3.85 5.12
C ILE A 70 -8.25 2.39 5.61
N LEU A 71 -9.38 1.70 5.54
CA LEU A 71 -9.54 0.36 6.12
C LEU A 71 -8.60 -0.69 5.51
N HIS A 72 -8.41 -0.67 4.18
CA HIS A 72 -7.43 -1.53 3.51
C HIS A 72 -6.09 -0.81 3.29
N LEU A 73 -6.11 0.51 3.09
CA LEU A 73 -4.91 1.29 2.80
C LEU A 73 -3.88 1.26 3.93
N ILE A 74 -4.31 1.23 5.20
CA ILE A 74 -3.37 1.07 6.33
C ILE A 74 -2.64 -0.28 6.25
N PRO A 75 -3.34 -1.44 6.19
CA PRO A 75 -2.69 -2.73 5.95
C PRO A 75 -1.77 -2.74 4.72
N GLU A 76 -2.18 -2.15 3.59
CA GLU A 76 -1.36 -2.07 2.38
C GLU A 76 -0.05 -1.32 2.61
N ILE A 77 -0.12 -0.11 3.19
CA ILE A 77 1.06 0.71 3.49
C ILE A 77 2.00 -0.05 4.43
N VAL A 78 1.48 -0.71 5.47
CA VAL A 78 2.29 -1.52 6.38
C VAL A 78 2.99 -2.65 5.63
N SER A 79 2.29 -3.39 4.78
CA SER A 79 2.89 -4.45 3.97
C SER A 79 4.00 -3.94 3.08
N TYR A 80 3.73 -2.87 2.32
CA TYR A 80 4.70 -2.26 1.41
C TYR A 80 5.93 -1.72 2.15
N PHE A 81 5.74 -1.17 3.35
CA PHE A 81 6.82 -0.69 4.20
C PHE A 81 7.72 -1.83 4.70
N LEU A 82 7.14 -2.95 5.13
CA LEU A 82 7.90 -4.15 5.54
C LEU A 82 8.67 -4.75 4.35
N ALA A 83 8.07 -4.76 3.16
CA ALA A 83 8.73 -5.22 1.94
C ALA A 83 9.92 -4.32 1.56
N ALA A 84 9.77 -3.00 1.73
CA ALA A 84 10.86 -2.05 1.55
C ALA A 84 12.00 -2.31 2.56
N ILE A 85 11.70 -2.45 3.86
CA ILE A 85 12.72 -2.77 4.87
C ILE A 85 13.47 -4.05 4.49
N ALA A 86 12.75 -5.09 4.07
CA ALA A 86 13.39 -6.34 3.64
C ALA A 86 14.33 -6.14 2.45
N GLY A 87 13.92 -5.37 1.44
CA GLY A 87 14.77 -5.00 0.30
C GLY A 87 16.05 -4.28 0.74
N ALA A 88 15.94 -3.28 1.62
CA ALA A 88 17.09 -2.55 2.16
C ALA A 88 18.03 -3.48 2.98
N LEU A 89 17.48 -4.42 3.76
CA LEU A 89 18.27 -5.39 4.51
C LEU A 89 19.06 -6.32 3.58
N ILE A 90 18.43 -6.84 2.53
CA ILE A 90 19.10 -7.66 1.49
C ILE A 90 20.24 -6.86 0.84
N SER A 91 19.99 -5.61 0.48
CA SER A 91 20.99 -4.72 -0.11
C SER A 91 22.18 -4.52 0.82
N SER A 92 21.91 -4.23 2.11
CA SER A 92 22.95 -4.06 3.12
C SER A 92 23.76 -5.33 3.36
N ALA A 93 23.11 -6.50 3.34
CA ALA A 93 23.76 -7.79 3.51
C ALA A 93 24.74 -8.09 2.37
N MET A 94 24.34 -7.77 1.14
CA MET A 94 25.15 -8.01 -0.06
C MET A 94 26.32 -7.03 -0.24
N THR A 95 26.17 -5.80 0.23
CA THR A 95 27.17 -4.73 0.01
C THR A 95 28.18 -4.59 1.14
N ARG A 96 27.81 -4.94 2.37
CA ARG A 96 28.62 -4.65 3.58
C ARG A 96 29.30 -5.88 4.18
N TYR A 97 28.89 -7.08 3.81
CA TYR A 97 29.38 -8.31 4.43
C TYR A 97 29.76 -9.33 3.37
N ASP A 98 30.76 -10.16 3.68
CA ASP A 98 31.03 -11.34 2.87
C ASP A 98 29.81 -12.26 2.86
N LYS A 99 29.50 -12.80 1.67
CA LYS A 99 28.31 -13.65 1.46
C LYS A 99 28.27 -14.86 2.40
N SER A 100 29.43 -15.34 2.83
CA SER A 100 29.61 -16.48 3.75
C SER A 100 29.57 -16.08 5.23
N SER A 101 29.49 -14.79 5.56
CA SER A 101 29.46 -14.35 6.95
C SER A 101 28.13 -14.68 7.63
N ASP A 102 28.19 -15.07 8.91
CA ASP A 102 26.99 -15.29 9.72
C ASP A 102 26.11 -14.04 9.82
N LYS A 103 26.70 -12.84 9.71
CA LYS A 103 25.96 -11.57 9.71
C LYS A 103 25.10 -11.42 8.45
N ALA A 104 25.66 -11.68 7.26
CA ALA A 104 24.91 -11.65 6.00
C ALA A 104 23.75 -12.66 6.04
N ARG A 105 24.03 -13.90 6.46
CA ARG A 105 23.02 -14.95 6.59
C ARG A 105 21.88 -14.56 7.53
N LYS A 106 22.18 -13.98 8.70
CA LYS A 106 21.16 -13.46 9.62
C LYS A 106 20.28 -12.40 8.97
N LEU A 107 20.86 -11.45 8.25
CA LEU A 107 20.11 -10.40 7.56
C LEU A 107 19.19 -10.96 6.48
N PHE A 108 19.65 -11.94 5.69
CA PHE A 108 18.80 -12.61 4.69
C PHE A 108 17.61 -13.33 5.33
N ILE A 109 17.81 -14.02 6.46
CA ILE A 109 16.73 -14.70 7.18
C ILE A 109 15.70 -13.69 7.70
N ILE A 110 16.16 -12.58 8.29
CA ILE A 110 15.28 -11.51 8.78
C ILE A 110 14.49 -10.88 7.62
N ALA A 111 15.16 -10.58 6.51
CA ALA A 111 14.52 -10.03 5.32
C ALA A 111 13.47 -10.98 4.72
N GLY A 112 13.78 -12.28 4.64
CA GLY A 112 12.83 -13.30 4.19
C GLY A 112 11.60 -13.39 5.09
N GLY A 113 11.79 -13.34 6.41
CA GLY A 113 10.69 -13.28 7.38
C GLY A 113 9.82 -12.03 7.21
N LEU A 114 10.44 -10.86 7.02
CA LEU A 114 9.73 -9.61 6.75
C LEU A 114 8.91 -9.67 5.45
N LEU A 115 9.45 -10.24 4.38
CA LEU A 115 8.71 -10.42 3.12
C LEU A 115 7.51 -11.37 3.31
N LEU A 116 7.69 -12.45 4.08
CA LEU A 116 6.59 -13.37 4.36
C LEU A 116 5.47 -12.67 5.16
N VAL A 117 5.83 -11.89 6.18
CA VAL A 117 4.85 -11.08 6.93
C VAL A 117 4.18 -10.04 6.02
N ALA A 118 4.94 -9.37 5.16
CA ALA A 118 4.39 -8.41 4.19
C ALA A 118 3.36 -9.08 3.27
N VAL A 119 3.64 -10.28 2.77
CA VAL A 119 2.71 -11.05 1.93
C VAL A 119 1.45 -11.45 2.71
N ILE A 120 1.56 -11.84 3.97
CA ILE A 120 0.36 -12.15 4.79
C ILE A 120 -0.50 -10.90 4.96
N ILE A 121 0.10 -9.76 5.31
CA ILE A 121 -0.62 -8.51 5.52
C ILE A 121 -1.29 -8.02 4.24
N ILE A 122 -0.64 -8.14 3.07
CA ILE A 122 -1.25 -7.68 1.81
C ILE A 122 -2.45 -8.54 1.39
N LEU A 123 -2.42 -9.84 1.72
CA LEU A 123 -3.57 -10.72 1.49
C LEU A 123 -4.75 -10.35 2.40
N LEU A 124 -4.47 -9.99 3.67
CA LEU A 124 -5.49 -9.46 4.57
C LEU A 124 -6.05 -8.12 4.06
N ALA A 125 -5.18 -7.23 3.57
CA ALA A 125 -5.59 -5.96 2.98
C ALA A 125 -6.54 -6.16 1.79
N ALA A 126 -6.18 -7.06 0.86
CA ALA A 126 -7.00 -7.40 -0.28
C ALA A 126 -8.35 -8.03 0.13
N ALA A 127 -8.36 -8.86 1.18
CA ALA A 127 -9.60 -9.41 1.73
C ALA A 127 -10.50 -8.33 2.35
N ILE A 128 -9.92 -7.34 3.04
CA ILE A 128 -10.66 -6.18 3.58
C ILE A 128 -11.23 -5.34 2.42
N GLU A 129 -10.46 -5.11 1.37
CA GLU A 129 -10.89 -4.33 0.21
C GLU A 129 -12.10 -4.96 -0.49
N ILE A 130 -12.04 -6.27 -0.74
CA ILE A 130 -13.10 -7.01 -1.44
C ILE A 130 -14.38 -7.08 -0.59
N ASN A 131 -14.27 -7.32 0.72
CA ASN A 131 -15.45 -7.56 1.56
C ASN A 131 -16.05 -6.27 2.13
N ILE A 132 -15.21 -5.36 2.63
CA ILE A 132 -15.66 -4.22 3.42
C ILE A 132 -15.69 -2.96 2.57
N SER A 133 -14.60 -2.64 1.88
CA SER A 133 -14.54 -1.43 1.05
C SER A 133 -15.55 -1.54 -0.10
N HIS A 134 -15.57 -2.62 -0.88
CA HIS A 134 -16.54 -2.75 -1.98
C HIS A 134 -18.02 -2.61 -1.54
N MET A 135 -18.39 -3.08 -0.34
CA MET A 135 -19.75 -2.90 0.21
C MET A 135 -20.08 -1.43 0.54
N ILE A 136 -19.11 -0.66 1.03
CA ILE A 136 -19.29 0.77 1.30
C ILE A 136 -19.43 1.52 -0.04
N GLN A 137 -18.74 1.10 -1.10
CA GLN A 137 -18.79 1.76 -2.41
C GLN A 137 -20.21 1.74 -2.99
N LEU A 138 -20.86 0.58 -2.92
CA LEU A 138 -22.23 0.39 -3.40
C LEU A 138 -23.23 1.30 -2.67
N ARG A 139 -23.02 1.53 -1.37
CA ARG A 139 -23.89 2.39 -0.55
C ARG A 139 -23.66 3.89 -0.76
N VAL A 140 -22.48 4.30 -1.21
CA VAL A 140 -22.17 5.71 -1.52
C VAL A 140 -22.64 6.11 -2.91
N GLN A 141 -22.73 5.14 -3.83
CA GLN A 141 -23.22 5.38 -5.19
C GLN A 141 -24.74 5.33 -5.32
N ALA A 142 -25.43 4.56 -4.47
CA ALA A 142 -26.88 4.57 -4.30
C ALA A 142 -27.41 5.95 -3.84
#